data_AF-A0A7S6M5W9-F1
#
_entry.id   AF-A0A7S6M5W9-F1
#
_cell.length_a   1.000
_cell.length_b   1.000
_cell.length_c   1.000
_cell.angle_alpha   90.00
_cell.angle_beta   90.00
_cell.angle_gamma   90.00
#
_symmetry.space_group_name_H-M   'P 1'
#
loop_
_entity.id
_entity.type
_entity.pdbx_description
1 polymer ?
#
loop_
_entity_poly.entity_id
_entity_poly.type
_entity_poly.pdbx_seq_one_letter_code
_entity_poly.pdbx_strand_id
1 'polypeptide(L)'
;MDFGKIKSAGVRARGFLRRAAGWTAVFGIAAGAVPFAGAAPIPFPTLQSSPYLLIGMGPENAMGGQPGVGQAVNVNNFELGANKAPVPSTSGFLNGGSSGGPGLLGNVPNIPLNAKPVGSGICYGGNIAITSPGGVFNLQDVGVYGDLGVRAARSLPGANAGTQNSFFNDPNHFPNTFTSTGFTNPGVNHNTGGFGNDVNPGAAVQSTRMDAPNYAGVMGGVDHSPLRNELANARAVIGGLASTGTINLSGSGGVINSATTINLSPGLNVIDLVAGGSDISLNNANLVIDGPAGSAAIFRVASNSKFLVSNGNILIGNSGIALGSVVFVSDRQDNAQHFNINNAVLNGVAFWTLGLRGGEININNAQGCTQLIADKITLNDVRFCRCAFTPEPGTVLTALLGVGLFASRRLRALV
;
A
#
# COMPACT_ATOMS: atom_id res chain seq x y z
N MET A 1 12.39 53.59 -63.09
CA MET A 1 12.77 53.24 -61.71
C MET A 1 11.97 52.00 -61.38
N ASP A 2 12.65 50.86 -61.42
CA ASP A 2 12.08 49.55 -61.75
C ASP A 2 12.30 48.55 -60.61
N PHE A 3 11.43 47.54 -60.58
CA PHE A 3 11.14 46.58 -59.52
C PHE A 3 12.33 45.73 -59.05
N GLY A 4 12.48 45.59 -57.73
CA GLY A 4 13.37 44.62 -57.07
C GLY A 4 12.59 43.55 -56.30
N LYS A 5 12.31 42.41 -56.96
CA LYS A 5 11.75 41.17 -56.38
C LYS A 5 12.74 40.53 -55.40
N ILE A 6 12.28 40.11 -54.21
CA ILE A 6 12.95 39.08 -53.41
C ILE A 6 12.00 37.89 -53.23
N LYS A 7 12.44 36.74 -53.74
CA LYS A 7 11.75 35.45 -53.75
C LYS A 7 11.68 34.85 -52.35
N SER A 8 10.52 34.30 -52.00
CA SER A 8 10.33 33.40 -50.88
C SER A 8 10.97 32.03 -51.16
N ALA A 9 11.78 31.54 -50.21
CA ALA A 9 12.25 30.17 -50.19
C ALA A 9 11.37 29.37 -49.23
N GLY A 10 10.53 28.50 -49.79
CA GLY A 10 9.73 27.56 -49.03
C GLY A 10 10.59 26.41 -48.49
N VAL A 11 10.73 26.34 -47.17
CA VAL A 11 11.31 25.17 -46.49
C VAL A 11 10.16 24.22 -46.13
N ARG A 12 9.98 23.16 -46.93
CA ARG A 12 9.12 22.03 -46.59
C ARG A 12 9.81 21.19 -45.51
N ALA A 13 9.42 21.38 -44.26
CA ALA A 13 9.73 20.44 -43.18
C ALA A 13 8.97 19.12 -43.43
N ARG A 14 9.67 18.08 -43.89
CA ARG A 14 9.13 16.73 -43.93
C ARG A 14 9.05 16.21 -42.50
N GLY A 15 7.84 16.16 -41.95
CA GLY A 15 7.54 15.51 -40.68
C GLY A 15 7.88 14.02 -40.76
N PHE A 16 8.96 13.63 -40.11
CA PHE A 16 9.32 12.23 -39.91
C PHE A 16 8.58 11.74 -38.65
N LEU A 17 7.35 11.26 -38.83
CA LEU A 17 6.57 10.57 -37.81
C LEU A 17 7.27 9.24 -37.48
N ARG A 18 8.21 9.26 -36.52
CA ARG A 18 8.70 8.04 -35.88
C ARG A 18 7.60 7.50 -34.98
N ARG A 19 6.82 6.54 -35.48
CA ARG A 19 6.01 5.67 -34.62
C ARG A 19 6.98 4.87 -33.74
N ALA A 20 7.13 5.26 -32.48
CA ALA A 20 7.79 4.45 -31.48
C ALA A 20 6.91 3.22 -31.22
N ALA A 21 7.24 2.10 -31.85
CA ALA A 21 6.71 0.81 -31.47
C ALA A 21 7.29 0.47 -30.09
N GLY A 22 6.49 0.65 -29.03
CA GLY A 22 6.86 0.26 -27.68
C GLY A 22 6.97 -1.26 -27.61
N TRP A 23 8.19 -1.78 -27.49
CA TRP A 23 8.43 -3.18 -27.20
C TRP A 23 8.06 -3.44 -25.74
N THR A 24 6.97 -4.14 -25.50
CA THR A 24 6.64 -4.65 -24.16
C THR A 24 7.58 -5.81 -23.85
N ALA A 25 8.48 -5.61 -22.88
CA ALA A 25 9.31 -6.70 -22.38
C ALA A 25 8.43 -7.62 -21.51
N VAL A 26 8.14 -8.81 -22.02
CA VAL A 26 7.47 -9.88 -21.26
C VAL A 26 8.56 -10.76 -20.69
N PHE A 27 8.80 -10.68 -19.39
CA PHE A 27 9.64 -11.65 -18.70
C PHE A 27 8.81 -12.90 -18.44
N GLY A 28 8.89 -13.84 -19.37
CA GLY A 28 8.46 -15.21 -19.09
C GLY A 28 9.46 -15.82 -18.12
N ILE A 29 9.06 -16.02 -16.87
CA ILE A 29 9.79 -16.92 -15.98
C ILE A 29 9.67 -18.29 -16.66
N ALA A 30 10.78 -18.82 -17.18
CA ALA A 30 10.82 -20.13 -17.82
C ALA A 30 10.57 -21.20 -16.75
N ALA A 31 9.31 -21.40 -16.40
CA ALA A 31 8.88 -22.48 -15.54
C ALA A 31 9.04 -23.77 -16.35
N GLY A 32 10.11 -24.52 -16.10
CA GLY A 32 10.14 -25.93 -16.49
C GLY A 32 8.85 -26.59 -15.99
N ALA A 33 8.21 -27.40 -16.83
CA ALA A 33 6.95 -28.05 -16.49
C ALA A 33 7.15 -29.01 -15.31
N VAL A 34 7.03 -28.49 -14.09
CA VAL A 34 6.99 -29.28 -12.86
C VAL A 34 5.53 -29.70 -12.69
N PRO A 35 5.22 -31.00 -12.48
CA PRO A 35 3.87 -31.43 -12.18
C PRO A 35 3.33 -30.61 -11.00
N PHE A 36 2.21 -29.93 -11.22
CA PHE A 36 1.58 -29.04 -10.25
C PHE A 36 1.11 -29.84 -9.04
N ALA A 37 1.97 -29.97 -8.03
CA ALA A 37 1.54 -30.23 -6.66
C ALA A 37 0.63 -29.06 -6.27
N GLY A 38 -0.56 -29.35 -5.72
CA GLY A 38 -1.56 -28.34 -5.40
C GLY A 38 -0.94 -27.15 -4.66
N ALA A 39 -1.40 -25.94 -5.00
CA ALA A 39 -0.91 -24.69 -4.43
C ALA A 39 -0.72 -24.82 -2.92
N ALA A 40 0.55 -24.83 -2.48
CA ALA A 40 0.84 -24.90 -1.07
C ALA A 40 0.23 -23.66 -0.40
N PRO A 41 -0.55 -23.81 0.68
CA PRO A 41 -1.05 -22.67 1.43
C PRO A 41 0.14 -21.86 1.96
N ILE A 42 -0.08 -20.57 2.18
CA ILE A 42 0.96 -19.75 2.82
C ILE A 42 1.29 -20.33 4.19
N PRO A 43 2.57 -20.63 4.48
CA PRO A 43 2.94 -21.35 5.69
C PRO A 43 2.93 -20.49 6.96
N PHE A 44 2.28 -19.32 6.93
CA PHE A 44 2.11 -18.45 8.08
C PHE A 44 0.73 -17.78 8.07
N PRO A 45 0.10 -17.58 9.24
CA PRO A 45 -1.16 -16.88 9.35
C PRO A 45 -0.97 -15.37 9.10
N THR A 46 -2.03 -14.71 8.64
CA THR A 46 -2.10 -13.23 8.53
C THR A 46 -3.31 -12.66 9.29
N LEU A 47 -3.77 -13.38 10.31
CA LEU A 47 -4.98 -13.05 11.06
C LEU A 47 -4.83 -11.76 11.86
N GLN A 48 -3.65 -11.52 12.43
CA GLN A 48 -3.37 -10.37 13.28
C GLN A 48 -2.96 -9.15 12.47
N SER A 49 -2.24 -9.34 11.35
CA SER A 49 -1.77 -8.24 10.51
C SER A 49 -2.84 -7.75 9.52
N SER A 50 -3.72 -8.62 9.04
CA SER A 50 -4.71 -8.28 8.01
C SER A 50 -5.69 -7.14 8.35
N PRO A 51 -6.03 -6.85 9.62
CA PRO A 51 -6.87 -5.71 9.95
C PRO A 51 -6.18 -4.35 9.74
N TYR A 52 -4.85 -4.30 9.64
CA TYR A 52 -4.11 -3.04 9.65
C TYR A 52 -3.60 -2.64 8.26
N LEU A 53 -3.78 -1.35 7.92
CA LEU A 53 -3.11 -0.72 6.78
C LEU A 53 -1.63 -0.51 7.09
N LEU A 54 -1.34 0.03 8.28
CA LEU A 54 0.00 0.38 8.73
C LEU A 54 0.32 -0.39 10.00
N ILE A 55 1.50 -1.01 10.05
CA ILE A 55 2.04 -1.64 11.25
C ILE A 55 3.43 -1.08 11.50
N GLY A 56 3.50 -0.13 12.42
CA GLY A 56 4.76 0.43 12.93
C GLY A 56 5.30 -0.43 14.07
N MET A 57 6.43 -1.07 13.83
CA MET A 57 7.05 -2.01 14.78
C MET A 57 8.13 -1.38 15.66
N GLY A 58 8.66 -0.22 15.27
CA GLY A 58 9.85 0.34 15.90
C GLY A 58 9.62 0.90 17.31
N PRO A 59 10.70 0.94 18.09
CA PRO A 59 11.15 2.21 18.65
C PRO A 59 12.62 2.48 18.26
N GLU A 60 13.15 1.84 17.23
CA GLU A 60 14.56 1.95 16.84
C GLU A 60 14.77 3.15 15.90
N ASN A 61 14.82 4.36 16.47
CA ASN A 61 15.81 5.38 16.15
C ASN A 61 15.71 6.49 17.19
N ALA A 62 16.82 6.72 17.89
CA ALA A 62 16.97 7.72 18.92
C ALA A 62 16.77 9.13 18.34
N MET A 63 15.60 9.73 18.57
CA MET A 63 15.52 11.18 18.66
C MET A 63 16.19 11.58 19.98
N GLY A 64 17.46 11.99 19.94
CA GLY A 64 18.16 12.58 21.10
C GLY A 64 18.89 11.62 22.04
N GLY A 65 19.36 10.47 21.56
CA GLY A 65 20.28 9.60 22.33
C GLY A 65 19.68 8.80 23.50
N GLN A 66 18.36 8.85 23.70
CA GLN A 66 17.65 7.96 24.62
C GLN A 66 17.20 6.68 23.87
N PRO A 67 17.59 5.48 24.31
CA PRO A 67 17.09 4.23 23.74
C PRO A 67 15.56 4.12 23.92
N GLY A 68 14.83 3.77 22.86
CA GLY A 68 13.48 3.23 23.00
C GLY A 68 12.29 4.17 22.81
N VAL A 69 12.44 5.36 22.20
CA VAL A 69 11.30 6.14 21.67
C VAL A 69 11.60 6.62 20.26
N GLY A 70 10.81 6.15 19.29
CA GLY A 70 10.93 6.52 17.88
C GLY A 70 9.55 6.68 17.23
N GLN A 71 9.43 7.60 16.28
CA GLN A 71 8.23 7.75 15.46
C GLN A 71 8.08 6.53 14.55
N ALA A 72 7.30 5.54 15.00
CA ALA A 72 7.06 4.32 14.26
C ALA A 72 6.17 4.57 13.03
N VAL A 73 5.22 5.49 13.17
CA VAL A 73 4.36 5.95 12.07
C VAL A 73 4.31 7.47 12.08
N ASN A 74 4.70 8.08 10.96
CA ASN A 74 4.61 9.51 10.72
C ASN A 74 3.87 9.72 9.40
N VAL A 75 2.69 10.34 9.44
CA VAL A 75 1.85 10.56 8.26
C VAL A 75 1.46 12.02 8.20
N ASN A 76 1.76 12.64 7.06
CA ASN A 76 1.39 14.01 6.77
C ASN A 76 0.53 14.06 5.52
N ASN A 77 -0.57 14.82 5.60
CA ASN A 77 -1.49 15.15 4.52
C ASN A 77 -2.30 13.98 3.93
N PHE A 78 -3.59 14.26 3.74
CA PHE A 78 -4.63 13.48 3.05
C PHE A 78 -5.31 12.38 3.86
N GLU A 79 -5.30 11.12 3.43
CA GLU A 79 -6.32 10.16 3.84
C GLU A 79 -5.80 8.71 3.95
N LEU A 80 -6.16 8.04 5.05
CA LEU A 80 -5.95 6.61 5.24
C LEU A 80 -7.31 5.93 5.34
N GLY A 81 -7.48 4.80 4.67
CA GLY A 81 -8.76 4.10 4.57
C GLY A 81 -9.77 4.73 3.59
N ALA A 82 -9.31 5.60 2.70
CA ALA A 82 -10.14 6.17 1.64
C ALA A 82 -9.32 6.56 0.40
N ASN A 83 -9.98 6.48 -0.76
CA ASN A 83 -9.57 7.00 -2.05
C ASN A 83 -10.72 7.85 -2.61
N LYS A 84 -11.06 8.97 -1.97
CA LYS A 84 -12.30 9.71 -2.31
C LYS A 84 -12.37 10.26 -3.74
N ALA A 85 -11.21 10.52 -4.35
CA ALA A 85 -11.13 10.88 -5.76
C ALA A 85 -10.72 9.66 -6.63
N PRO A 86 -11.00 9.67 -7.94
CA PRO A 86 -10.49 8.65 -8.86
C PRO A 86 -8.98 8.46 -8.77
N VAL A 87 -8.49 7.24 -8.97
CA VAL A 87 -7.07 6.91 -9.02
C VAL A 87 -6.72 6.42 -10.44
N PRO A 88 -5.80 7.08 -11.17
CA PRO A 88 -4.98 8.19 -10.72
C PRO A 88 -5.71 9.54 -10.71
N SER A 89 -5.45 10.36 -9.69
CA SER A 89 -5.83 11.79 -9.71
C SER A 89 -4.65 12.57 -10.28
N THR A 90 -4.86 13.20 -11.43
CA THR A 90 -3.82 13.92 -12.20
C THR A 90 -4.06 15.43 -12.26
N SER A 91 -5.21 15.91 -11.77
CA SER A 91 -5.52 17.34 -11.69
C SER A 91 -5.88 17.67 -10.26
N GLY A 92 -5.39 18.83 -9.79
CA GLY A 92 -5.84 19.38 -8.53
C GLY A 92 -7.37 19.41 -8.55
N PHE A 93 -7.98 18.56 -7.74
CA PHE A 93 -9.40 18.62 -7.39
C PHE A 93 -9.57 19.88 -6.49
N LEU A 94 -9.24 21.02 -7.10
CA LEU A 94 -8.98 22.34 -6.56
C LEU A 94 -9.76 23.31 -7.46
N ASN A 95 -11.07 23.28 -7.28
CA ASN A 95 -11.91 24.46 -7.44
C ASN A 95 -13.08 24.29 -6.46
N GLY A 96 -12.81 24.53 -5.17
CA GLY A 96 -13.87 24.93 -4.25
C GLY A 96 -14.16 24.11 -2.98
N GLY A 97 -13.30 23.21 -2.51
CA GLY A 97 -13.46 22.70 -1.13
C GLY A 97 -12.63 21.47 -0.77
N SER A 98 -11.64 21.65 0.13
CA SER A 98 -11.01 20.67 1.06
C SER A 98 -10.75 19.21 0.64
N SER A 99 -10.82 18.83 -0.64
CA SER A 99 -10.82 17.42 -1.11
C SER A 99 -9.83 17.18 -2.26
N GLY A 100 -8.92 18.13 -2.49
CA GLY A 100 -7.83 18.07 -3.44
C GLY A 100 -6.74 17.09 -3.04
N GLY A 101 -7.02 15.78 -3.11
CA GLY A 101 -6.06 14.69 -2.86
C GLY A 101 -4.71 14.87 -3.60
N PRO A 102 -3.68 14.09 -3.25
CA PRO A 102 -2.36 14.26 -3.83
C PRO A 102 -2.46 14.08 -5.35
N GLY A 103 -2.17 15.16 -6.08
CA GLY A 103 -2.09 15.12 -7.52
C GLY A 103 -0.80 14.40 -7.89
N LEU A 104 -0.91 13.23 -8.53
CA LEU A 104 0.28 12.60 -9.09
C LEU A 104 0.90 13.59 -10.08
N LEU A 105 2.16 13.93 -9.85
CA LEU A 105 2.88 14.88 -10.68
C LEU A 105 3.13 14.26 -12.06
N GLY A 106 3.19 15.11 -13.08
CA GLY A 106 2.95 14.81 -14.51
C GLY A 106 3.88 13.83 -15.25
N ASN A 107 4.47 12.85 -14.58
CA ASN A 107 5.29 11.79 -15.19
C ASN A 107 4.87 10.37 -14.79
N VAL A 108 3.82 10.17 -13.98
CA VAL A 108 3.34 8.81 -13.69
C VAL A 108 2.73 8.20 -14.96
N PRO A 109 3.18 7.02 -15.42
CA PRO A 109 2.63 6.38 -16.60
C PRO A 109 1.15 6.07 -16.41
N ASN A 110 0.40 6.05 -17.51
CA ASN A 110 -1.00 5.63 -17.48
C ASN A 110 -1.10 4.18 -16.99
N ILE A 111 -2.13 3.89 -16.20
CA ILE A 111 -2.46 2.52 -15.80
C ILE A 111 -2.77 1.71 -17.07
N PRO A 112 -2.10 0.56 -17.29
CA PRO A 112 -2.31 -0.24 -18.49
C PRO A 112 -3.62 -1.02 -18.41
N LEU A 113 -4.21 -1.39 -19.57
CA LEU A 113 -5.51 -2.05 -19.66
C LEU A 113 -5.55 -3.45 -19.03
N ASN A 114 -4.39 -4.09 -18.86
CA ASN A 114 -4.27 -5.40 -18.22
C ASN A 114 -4.15 -5.32 -16.69
N ALA A 115 -4.20 -4.13 -16.09
CA ALA A 115 -4.25 -3.96 -14.65
C ALA A 115 -5.70 -3.93 -14.14
N LYS A 116 -5.92 -4.38 -12.89
CA LYS A 116 -7.20 -4.18 -12.21
C LYS A 116 -7.46 -2.69 -11.98
N PRO A 117 -8.73 -2.26 -12.04
CA PRO A 117 -9.11 -0.92 -11.59
C PRO A 117 -8.65 -0.67 -10.15
N VAL A 118 -8.28 0.57 -9.86
CA VAL A 118 -8.00 0.99 -8.49
C VAL A 118 -9.30 1.50 -7.88
N GLY A 119 -9.70 0.93 -6.75
CA GLY A 119 -10.94 1.32 -6.08
C GLY A 119 -10.92 2.77 -5.60
N SER A 120 -12.02 3.48 -5.84
CA SER A 120 -12.32 4.80 -5.27
C SER A 120 -13.43 4.70 -4.22
N GLY A 121 -13.44 5.62 -3.26
CA GLY A 121 -14.39 5.69 -2.16
C GLY A 121 -13.76 5.46 -0.79
N ILE A 122 -14.59 5.41 0.24
CA ILE A 122 -14.16 5.11 1.62
C ILE A 122 -14.22 3.59 1.81
N CYS A 123 -13.12 2.99 2.23
CA CYS A 123 -13.00 1.55 2.45
C CYS A 123 -12.87 1.17 3.93
N TYR A 124 -12.76 2.16 4.84
CA TYR A 124 -12.66 1.97 6.28
C TYR A 124 -11.51 1.04 6.73
N GLY A 125 -10.50 0.88 5.88
CA GLY A 125 -9.35 0.03 6.15
C GLY A 125 -8.16 0.76 6.79
N GLY A 126 -8.29 2.04 7.15
CA GLY A 126 -7.21 2.93 7.58
C GLY A 126 -6.63 2.65 8.98
N ASN A 127 -6.73 1.43 9.48
CA ASN A 127 -6.27 1.07 10.81
C ASN A 127 -4.75 1.06 10.91
N ILE A 128 -4.25 1.42 12.09
CA ILE A 128 -2.82 1.55 12.37
C ILE A 128 -2.49 0.79 13.65
N ALA A 129 -1.47 -0.06 13.62
CA ALA A 129 -0.90 -0.68 14.81
C ALA A 129 0.47 -0.07 15.12
N ILE A 130 0.70 0.32 16.39
CA ILE A 130 2.01 0.67 16.92
C ILE A 130 2.39 -0.39 17.94
N THR A 131 3.21 -1.36 17.54
CA THR A 131 3.37 -2.62 18.30
C THR A 131 4.43 -2.55 19.39
N SER A 132 5.30 -1.54 19.32
CA SER A 132 6.33 -1.28 20.32
C SER A 132 5.77 -0.44 21.48
N PRO A 133 6.03 -0.81 22.75
CA PRO A 133 5.74 0.03 23.90
C PRO A 133 6.48 1.38 23.91
N GLY A 134 7.57 1.49 23.15
CA GLY A 134 8.32 2.73 22.95
C GLY A 134 7.91 3.51 21.70
N GLY A 135 7.17 2.88 20.80
CA GLY A 135 6.75 3.48 19.53
C GLY A 135 5.74 4.59 19.76
N VAL A 136 5.86 5.64 18.94
CA VAL A 136 4.87 6.71 18.88
C VAL A 136 4.37 6.89 17.45
N PHE A 137 3.16 7.42 17.33
CA PHE A 137 2.63 7.88 16.05
C PHE A 137 2.55 9.41 16.00
N ASN A 138 2.66 9.95 14.79
CA ASN A 138 2.43 11.36 14.49
C ASN A 138 1.57 11.44 13.22
N LEU A 139 0.40 12.09 13.33
CA LEU A 139 -0.54 12.26 12.22
C LEU A 139 -0.86 13.75 12.09
N GLN A 140 -0.49 14.35 10.97
CA GLN A 140 -0.73 15.76 10.67
C GLN A 140 -1.53 15.88 9.37
N ASP A 141 -2.66 16.59 9.42
CA ASP A 141 -3.55 16.84 8.29
C ASP A 141 -4.06 15.55 7.61
N VAL A 142 -4.32 14.51 8.42
CA VAL A 142 -4.76 13.18 7.95
C VAL A 142 -6.21 12.90 8.35
N GLY A 143 -7.01 12.46 7.38
CA GLY A 143 -8.29 11.80 7.61
C GLY A 143 -8.12 10.29 7.71
N VAL A 144 -8.33 9.72 8.89
CA VAL A 144 -8.24 8.26 9.09
C VAL A 144 -9.64 7.65 9.12
N TYR A 145 -9.93 6.84 8.11
CA TYR A 145 -11.16 6.08 7.95
C TYR A 145 -10.90 4.63 8.35
N GLY A 146 -11.21 4.27 9.59
CA GLY A 146 -10.89 2.95 10.14
C GLY A 146 -11.97 2.48 11.10
N ASP A 147 -12.23 1.18 11.12
CA ASP A 147 -13.12 0.52 12.08
C ASP A 147 -12.43 0.25 13.44
N LEU A 148 -11.10 0.13 13.45
CA LEU A 148 -10.30 0.01 14.68
C LEU A 148 -9.60 1.32 15.05
N GLY A 149 -9.25 2.14 14.07
CA GLY A 149 -8.45 3.35 14.27
C GLY A 149 -6.98 3.05 14.60
N VAL A 150 -6.38 3.81 15.52
CA VAL A 150 -4.99 3.58 15.99
C VAL A 150 -4.98 2.72 17.24
N ARG A 151 -4.22 1.62 17.21
CA ARG A 151 -3.97 0.71 18.34
C ARG A 151 -2.50 0.75 18.71
N ALA A 152 -2.17 1.37 19.84
CA ALA A 152 -0.79 1.49 20.30
C ALA A 152 -0.51 0.63 21.54
N ALA A 153 0.65 -0.03 21.57
CA ALA A 153 1.13 -0.76 22.73
C ALA A 153 1.44 0.18 23.91
N ARG A 154 1.94 1.38 23.62
CA ARG A 154 2.17 2.41 24.63
C ARG A 154 0.86 2.97 25.16
N SER A 155 0.77 3.23 26.45
CA SER A 155 -0.39 3.90 27.07
C SER A 155 -0.50 5.36 26.59
N LEU A 156 -1.73 5.86 26.49
CA LEU A 156 -1.98 7.29 26.24
C LEU A 156 -1.65 8.12 27.50
N PRO A 157 -1.21 9.39 27.34
CA PRO A 157 -1.04 10.12 26.09
C PRO A 157 0.26 9.79 25.34
N GLY A 158 1.18 9.04 25.97
CA GLY A 158 2.56 8.85 25.49
C GLY A 158 2.73 8.18 24.13
N ALA A 159 1.69 7.52 23.60
CA ALA A 159 1.71 6.94 22.24
C ALA A 159 1.63 8.00 21.13
N ASN A 160 1.16 9.21 21.42
CA ASN A 160 0.96 10.29 20.46
C ASN A 160 2.08 11.33 20.62
N ALA A 161 2.80 11.63 19.54
CA ALA A 161 3.93 12.58 19.54
C ALA A 161 3.66 13.89 18.79
N GLY A 162 2.45 14.12 18.29
CA GLY A 162 2.15 15.21 17.34
C GLY A 162 1.23 16.31 17.85
N THR A 163 1.33 17.49 17.23
CA THR A 163 0.30 18.53 17.24
C THR A 163 -0.74 18.19 16.18
N GLN A 164 -1.72 17.40 16.58
CA GLN A 164 -2.68 16.79 15.68
C GLN A 164 -3.70 17.81 15.16
N ASN A 165 -3.91 17.85 13.86
CA ASN A 165 -5.11 18.38 13.18
C ASN A 165 -5.76 17.29 12.30
N SER A 166 -5.46 16.03 12.64
CA SER A 166 -5.99 14.83 11.99
C SER A 166 -7.30 14.39 12.65
N PHE A 167 -8.15 13.68 11.91
CA PHE A 167 -9.48 13.25 12.36
C PHE A 167 -9.71 11.76 12.10
N PHE A 168 -10.57 11.13 12.91
CA PHE A 168 -11.02 9.75 12.71
C PHE A 168 -12.48 9.68 12.31
N ASN A 169 -12.77 8.85 11.32
CA ASN A 169 -14.12 8.48 10.92
C ASN A 169 -14.28 6.96 10.99
N ASP A 170 -15.07 6.50 11.95
CA ASP A 170 -15.41 5.09 12.17
C ASP A 170 -16.88 4.85 11.79
N PRO A 171 -17.17 3.91 10.86
CA PRO A 171 -18.53 3.64 10.40
C PRO A 171 -19.40 2.99 11.49
N ASN A 172 -18.80 2.29 12.45
CA ASN A 172 -19.49 1.57 13.51
C ASN A 172 -19.73 2.44 14.75
N HIS A 173 -19.00 3.55 14.89
CA HIS A 173 -19.29 4.54 15.95
C HIS A 173 -20.37 5.55 15.57
N PHE A 174 -20.85 5.59 14.30
CA PHE A 174 -21.81 6.58 13.79
C PHE A 174 -21.32 8.03 14.00
N PRO A 175 -21.80 9.04 13.25
CA PRO A 175 -21.07 10.30 13.17
C PRO A 175 -21.06 10.89 14.57
N ASN A 176 -19.88 11.08 15.17
CA ASN A 176 -19.72 11.59 16.54
C ASN A 176 -20.82 12.63 16.79
N THR A 177 -21.85 12.19 17.49
CA THR A 177 -23.14 12.86 17.45
C THR A 177 -22.93 14.17 18.17
N PHE A 178 -23.18 15.27 17.47
CA PHE A 178 -23.61 16.47 18.14
C PHE A 178 -24.74 16.03 19.07
N THR A 179 -24.53 16.11 20.38
CA THR A 179 -25.67 16.12 21.28
C THR A 179 -26.48 17.34 20.85
N SER A 180 -27.68 17.10 20.32
CA SER A 180 -28.65 18.14 20.06
C SER A 180 -29.13 18.67 21.41
N THR A 181 -28.29 19.44 22.09
CA THR A 181 -28.73 20.25 23.24
C THR A 181 -29.49 21.47 22.70
N GLY A 182 -30.66 21.19 22.14
CA GLY A 182 -31.74 22.15 21.93
C GLY A 182 -31.58 23.13 20.77
N PHE A 183 -32.72 23.49 20.18
CA PHE A 183 -32.89 24.57 19.20
C PHE A 183 -32.38 25.95 19.69
N THR A 184 -32.03 26.09 20.98
CA THR A 184 -31.53 27.33 21.57
C THR A 184 -30.00 27.41 21.66
N ASN A 185 -29.26 26.35 21.30
CA ASN A 185 -27.81 26.42 21.22
C ASN A 185 -27.27 25.49 20.10
N PRO A 186 -27.26 25.95 18.83
CA PRO A 186 -26.78 25.13 17.72
C PRO A 186 -25.32 24.79 17.97
N GLY A 187 -25.01 23.49 18.01
CA GLY A 187 -23.74 22.91 18.41
C GLY A 187 -22.54 23.69 17.91
N VAL A 188 -22.00 24.54 18.79
CA VAL A 188 -20.71 25.19 18.59
C VAL A 188 -19.66 24.11 18.73
N ASN A 189 -18.87 23.90 17.68
CA ASN A 189 -17.55 23.32 17.86
C ASN A 189 -16.80 24.24 18.83
N HIS A 190 -16.67 23.82 20.09
CA HIS A 190 -16.12 24.64 21.18
C HIS A 190 -14.71 25.20 20.90
N ASN A 191 -14.03 24.73 19.84
CA ASN A 191 -12.69 25.16 19.49
C ASN A 191 -12.57 26.09 18.25
N THR A 192 -13.64 26.43 17.52
CA THR A 192 -13.48 27.33 16.34
C THR A 192 -14.50 28.46 16.19
N GLY A 193 -15.49 28.62 17.07
CA GLY A 193 -16.37 29.80 17.06
C GLY A 193 -17.17 30.01 15.76
N GLY A 194 -17.26 28.99 14.89
CA GLY A 194 -18.00 29.03 13.64
C GLY A 194 -19.16 28.06 13.67
N PHE A 195 -20.33 28.51 13.18
CA PHE A 195 -21.54 27.72 13.05
C PHE A 195 -21.29 26.41 12.28
N GLY A 196 -21.84 25.30 12.77
CA GLY A 196 -21.74 23.98 12.14
C GLY A 196 -22.35 24.00 10.74
N ASN A 197 -21.52 23.83 9.72
CA ASN A 197 -21.96 23.63 8.35
C ASN A 197 -22.31 22.16 8.13
N ASP A 198 -23.37 21.91 7.35
CA ASP A 198 -23.68 20.59 6.81
C ASP A 198 -22.48 20.04 6.04
N VAL A 199 -22.10 18.82 6.39
CA VAL A 199 -20.92 18.18 5.84
C VAL A 199 -21.37 17.29 4.70
N ASN A 200 -21.12 17.74 3.46
CA ASN A 200 -21.35 16.91 2.28
C ASN A 200 -20.52 15.61 2.36
N PRO A 201 -20.99 14.49 1.80
CA PRO A 201 -20.17 13.30 1.59
C PRO A 201 -18.88 13.69 0.82
N GLY A 202 -17.75 13.76 1.54
CA GLY A 202 -16.48 14.25 0.98
C GLY A 202 -15.83 15.40 1.77
N ALA A 203 -16.59 16.16 2.54
CA ALA A 203 -16.02 17.12 3.49
C ALA A 203 -15.56 16.38 4.76
N ALA A 204 -14.32 16.63 5.17
CA ALA A 204 -13.79 16.17 6.45
C ALA A 204 -14.47 16.98 7.56
N VAL A 205 -15.21 16.33 8.46
CA VAL A 205 -15.72 17.00 9.66
C VAL A 205 -14.58 17.14 10.64
N GLN A 206 -14.14 18.37 10.90
CA GLN A 206 -13.11 18.66 11.89
C GLN A 206 -13.60 18.47 13.35
N SER A 207 -14.81 17.95 13.59
CA SER A 207 -15.38 17.79 14.92
C SER A 207 -14.87 16.56 15.68
N THR A 208 -14.10 15.67 15.04
CA THR A 208 -13.48 14.49 15.66
C THR A 208 -11.95 14.56 15.65
N ARG A 209 -11.43 15.79 15.77
CA ARG A 209 -10.00 16.04 15.92
C ARG A 209 -9.45 15.17 17.05
N MET A 210 -8.36 14.47 16.76
CA MET A 210 -7.53 13.93 17.84
C MET A 210 -6.89 15.14 18.50
N ASP A 211 -7.50 15.70 19.54
CA ASP A 211 -6.86 16.70 20.38
C ASP A 211 -6.76 16.12 21.77
N ALA A 212 -5.64 16.34 22.45
CA ALA A 212 -5.61 16.05 23.88
C ALA A 212 -6.73 16.85 24.58
N PRO A 213 -7.58 16.23 25.43
CA PRO A 213 -7.53 14.85 25.94
C PRO A 213 -8.42 13.83 25.19
N ASN A 214 -9.13 14.25 24.15
CA ASN A 214 -10.09 13.44 23.39
C ASN A 214 -9.38 12.61 22.31
N TYR A 215 -8.84 11.46 22.69
CA TYR A 215 -8.19 10.49 21.79
C TYR A 215 -9.20 9.62 21.03
N ALA A 216 -10.27 10.20 20.49
CA ALA A 216 -11.28 9.45 19.74
C ALA A 216 -10.61 8.66 18.60
N GLY A 217 -10.98 7.39 18.43
CA GLY A 217 -10.36 6.50 17.44
C GLY A 217 -8.95 6.00 17.79
N VAL A 218 -8.39 6.32 18.96
CA VAL A 218 -7.08 5.82 19.44
C VAL A 218 -7.25 5.02 20.72
N MET A 219 -6.59 3.87 20.80
CA MET A 219 -6.49 3.06 22.01
C MET A 219 -5.01 2.79 22.31
N GLY A 220 -4.56 3.18 23.50
CA GLY A 220 -3.23 2.84 24.02
C GLY A 220 -3.26 1.65 24.97
N GLY A 221 -2.09 1.06 25.26
CA GLY A 221 -1.98 -0.10 26.15
C GLY A 221 -2.46 -1.42 25.53
N VAL A 222 -2.53 -1.50 24.19
CA VAL A 222 -2.99 -2.69 23.48
C VAL A 222 -1.92 -3.78 23.48
N ASP A 223 -2.27 -5.01 23.84
CA ASP A 223 -1.36 -6.15 23.73
C ASP A 223 -1.23 -6.60 22.26
N HIS A 224 -0.11 -6.26 21.65
CA HIS A 224 0.26 -6.67 20.30
C HIS A 224 1.14 -7.93 20.27
N SER A 225 1.26 -8.69 21.37
CA SER A 225 2.06 -9.93 21.39
C SER A 225 1.64 -10.95 20.33
N PRO A 226 0.34 -11.20 20.06
CA PRO A 226 -0.07 -12.07 18.97
C PRO A 226 0.39 -11.59 17.60
N LEU A 227 0.27 -10.28 17.34
CA LEU A 227 0.73 -9.66 16.09
C LEU A 227 2.24 -9.76 15.92
N ARG A 228 3.01 -9.47 16.98
CA ARG A 228 4.48 -9.60 16.94
C ARG A 228 4.92 -11.05 16.68
N ASN A 229 4.24 -12.03 17.29
CA ASN A 229 4.52 -13.44 17.05
C ASN A 229 4.22 -13.85 15.59
N GLU A 230 3.12 -13.35 15.02
CA GLU A 230 2.78 -13.56 13.61
C GLU A 230 3.87 -13.02 12.67
N LEU A 231 4.34 -11.79 12.89
CA LEU A 231 5.38 -11.17 12.06
C LEU A 231 6.75 -11.81 12.23
N ALA A 232 7.10 -12.25 13.45
CA ALA A 232 8.32 -13.01 13.71
C ALA A 232 8.29 -14.38 13.00
N ASN A 233 7.15 -15.06 13.03
CA ASN A 233 6.95 -16.32 12.29
C ASN A 233 7.03 -16.08 10.77
N ALA A 234 6.35 -15.06 10.25
CA ALA A 234 6.40 -14.71 8.84
C ALA A 234 7.84 -14.47 8.36
N ARG A 235 8.65 -13.75 9.15
CA ARG A 235 10.08 -13.52 8.87
C ARG A 235 10.85 -14.84 8.74
N ALA A 236 10.74 -15.72 9.73
CA ALA A 236 11.45 -17.00 9.75
C ALA A 236 11.03 -17.88 8.57
N VAL A 237 9.72 -17.95 8.31
CA VAL A 237 9.16 -18.76 7.23
C VAL A 237 9.57 -18.22 5.86
N ILE A 238 9.39 -16.92 5.58
CA ILE A 238 9.72 -16.31 4.29
C ILE A 238 11.21 -16.46 3.94
N GLY A 239 12.09 -16.27 4.94
CA GLY A 239 13.53 -16.47 4.76
C GLY A 239 13.91 -17.92 4.43
N GLY A 240 13.11 -18.89 4.90
CA GLY A 240 13.31 -20.32 4.63
C GLY A 240 12.66 -20.85 3.36
N LEU A 241 11.82 -20.06 2.67
CA LEU A 241 11.15 -20.51 1.45
C LEU A 241 12.16 -20.67 0.29
N ALA A 242 12.03 -21.77 -0.45
CA ALA A 242 12.77 -21.96 -1.70
C ALA A 242 12.28 -20.97 -2.76
N SER A 243 13.22 -20.40 -3.50
CA SER A 243 12.91 -19.54 -4.64
C SER A 243 12.26 -20.35 -5.76
N THR A 244 11.16 -19.85 -6.32
CA THR A 244 10.51 -20.40 -7.52
C THR A 244 10.92 -19.64 -8.79
N GLY A 245 11.60 -18.51 -8.65
CA GLY A 245 12.07 -17.72 -9.78
C GLY A 245 12.99 -16.58 -9.37
N THR A 246 13.72 -16.04 -10.34
CA THR A 246 14.60 -14.90 -10.12
C THR A 246 14.40 -13.87 -11.22
N ILE A 247 14.26 -12.61 -10.83
CA ILE A 247 14.31 -11.47 -11.73
C ILE A 247 15.71 -10.86 -11.58
N ASN A 248 16.56 -11.13 -12.56
CA ASN A 248 17.92 -10.64 -12.57
C ASN A 248 18.01 -9.30 -13.31
N LEU A 249 18.16 -8.23 -12.54
CA LEU A 249 18.31 -6.84 -12.98
C LEU A 249 19.77 -6.37 -12.99
N SER A 250 20.74 -7.25 -12.70
CA SER A 250 22.16 -6.86 -12.70
C SER A 250 22.62 -6.29 -14.04
N GLY A 251 22.11 -6.83 -15.16
CA GLY A 251 22.40 -6.33 -16.50
C GLY A 251 21.79 -4.96 -16.82
N SER A 252 20.74 -4.54 -16.10
CA SER A 252 20.11 -3.22 -16.24
C SER A 252 20.53 -2.23 -15.15
N GLY A 253 21.54 -2.57 -14.35
CA GLY A 253 21.95 -1.76 -13.20
C GLY A 253 20.88 -1.65 -12.12
N GLY A 254 20.02 -2.67 -11.98
CA GLY A 254 18.91 -2.68 -11.03
C GLY A 254 17.65 -1.96 -11.51
N VAL A 255 17.61 -1.45 -12.75
CA VAL A 255 16.51 -0.59 -13.21
C VAL A 255 15.46 -1.36 -14.03
N ILE A 256 14.20 -1.11 -13.74
CA ILE A 256 13.00 -1.40 -14.54
C ILE A 256 12.47 -0.05 -15.05
N ASN A 257 12.73 0.26 -16.32
CA ASN A 257 12.39 1.54 -16.95
C ASN A 257 11.42 1.39 -18.14
N SER A 258 10.83 0.22 -18.31
CA SER A 258 9.81 -0.07 -19.31
C SER A 258 8.64 -0.78 -18.66
N ALA A 259 7.45 -0.62 -19.24
CA ALA A 259 6.28 -1.37 -18.83
C ALA A 259 6.58 -2.87 -18.84
N THR A 260 6.42 -3.50 -17.69
CA THR A 260 6.81 -4.89 -17.44
C THR A 260 5.64 -5.62 -16.82
N THR A 261 5.29 -6.78 -17.38
CA THR A 261 4.32 -7.71 -16.78
C THR A 261 5.05 -8.96 -16.31
N ILE A 262 4.86 -9.32 -15.04
CA ILE A 262 5.31 -10.57 -14.46
C ILE A 262 4.10 -11.49 -14.41
N ASN A 263 4.16 -12.62 -15.13
CA ASN A 263 3.10 -13.63 -15.12
C ASN A 263 3.43 -14.69 -14.08
N LEU A 264 2.53 -14.88 -13.13
CA LEU A 264 2.64 -15.87 -12.06
C LEU A 264 1.95 -17.18 -12.46
N SER A 265 2.50 -18.27 -11.96
CA SER A 265 1.81 -19.56 -11.96
C SER A 265 0.77 -19.62 -10.83
N PRO A 266 -0.27 -20.47 -10.92
CA PRO A 266 -1.14 -20.76 -9.78
C PRO A 266 -0.36 -21.15 -8.52
N GLY A 267 -0.82 -20.72 -7.36
CA GLY A 267 -0.17 -20.96 -6.07
C GLY A 267 0.85 -19.92 -5.67
N LEU A 268 1.71 -20.27 -4.69
CA LEU A 268 2.71 -19.36 -4.14
C LEU A 268 3.97 -19.31 -5.00
N ASN A 269 4.29 -18.12 -5.49
CA ASN A 269 5.52 -17.83 -6.22
C ASN A 269 6.48 -17.08 -5.28
N VAL A 270 7.70 -17.55 -5.13
CA VAL A 270 8.74 -16.90 -4.32
C VAL A 270 9.80 -16.40 -5.28
N ILE A 271 9.87 -15.09 -5.49
CA ILE A 271 10.67 -14.49 -6.55
C ILE A 271 11.76 -13.63 -5.94
N ASP A 272 13.01 -13.95 -6.25
CA ASP A 272 14.16 -13.15 -5.84
C ASP A 272 14.44 -12.03 -6.83
N LEU A 273 14.56 -10.80 -6.32
CA LEU A 273 14.98 -9.64 -7.10
C LEU A 273 16.48 -9.41 -6.88
N VAL A 274 17.27 -9.54 -7.94
CA VAL A 274 18.73 -9.45 -7.87
C VAL A 274 19.23 -8.28 -8.72
N ALA A 275 19.89 -7.29 -8.11
CA ALA A 275 20.39 -6.09 -8.79
C ALA A 275 21.93 -6.01 -8.89
N GLY A 276 22.65 -7.09 -8.57
CA GLY A 276 24.11 -7.15 -8.73
C GLY A 276 24.88 -6.14 -7.88
N GLY A 277 24.37 -5.81 -6.68
CA GLY A 277 24.98 -4.83 -5.78
C GLY A 277 24.45 -3.40 -5.92
N SER A 278 23.58 -3.13 -6.90
CA SER A 278 22.84 -1.87 -7.02
C SER A 278 21.52 -1.91 -6.25
N ASP A 279 20.87 -0.77 -6.09
CA ASP A 279 19.46 -0.70 -5.68
C ASP A 279 18.55 -1.15 -6.83
N ILE A 280 17.38 -1.69 -6.50
CA ILE A 280 16.33 -1.98 -7.46
C ILE A 280 15.50 -0.71 -7.66
N SER A 281 15.26 -0.31 -8.90
CA SER A 281 14.51 0.91 -9.22
C SER A 281 13.42 0.65 -10.26
N LEU A 282 12.18 1.00 -9.97
CA LEU A 282 11.11 1.17 -10.94
C LEU A 282 11.00 2.66 -11.28
N ASN A 283 11.29 3.05 -12.52
CA ASN A 283 11.37 4.45 -12.90
C ASN A 283 10.58 4.74 -14.19
N ASN A 284 9.60 5.66 -14.12
CA ASN A 284 8.74 6.04 -15.25
C ASN A 284 8.08 4.83 -15.94
N ALA A 285 7.69 3.81 -15.18
CA ALA A 285 7.24 2.54 -15.72
C ALA A 285 6.11 1.90 -14.89
N ASN A 286 5.36 1.02 -15.54
CA ASN A 286 4.37 0.15 -14.91
C ASN A 286 5.01 -1.22 -14.64
N LEU A 287 4.87 -1.71 -13.41
CA LEU A 287 5.10 -3.10 -13.06
C LEU A 287 3.75 -3.76 -12.77
N VAL A 288 3.30 -4.63 -13.67
CA VAL A 288 2.06 -5.40 -13.50
C VAL A 288 2.41 -6.82 -13.04
N ILE A 289 1.89 -7.23 -11.89
CA ILE A 289 1.98 -8.61 -11.42
C ILE A 289 0.65 -9.29 -11.73
N ASP A 290 0.66 -10.21 -12.69
CA ASP A 290 -0.53 -10.86 -13.21
C ASP A 290 -0.48 -12.37 -13.00
N GLY A 291 -1.63 -13.02 -12.99
CA GLY A 291 -1.74 -14.46 -12.81
C GLY A 291 -3.20 -14.92 -12.72
N PRO A 292 -3.46 -16.22 -12.84
CA PRO A 292 -4.80 -16.78 -12.65
C PRO A 292 -5.26 -16.69 -11.19
N ALA A 293 -6.54 -17.00 -10.94
CA ALA A 293 -7.08 -17.12 -9.58
C ALA A 293 -6.27 -18.12 -8.73
N GLY A 294 -6.09 -17.81 -7.44
CA GLY A 294 -5.25 -18.60 -6.53
C GLY A 294 -3.74 -18.38 -6.69
N SER A 295 -3.30 -17.46 -7.54
CA SER A 295 -1.88 -17.04 -7.59
C SER A 295 -1.57 -16.07 -6.46
N ALA A 296 -0.39 -16.24 -5.86
CA ALA A 296 0.20 -15.35 -4.88
C ALA A 296 1.70 -15.20 -5.11
N ALA A 297 2.28 -14.09 -4.68
CA ALA A 297 3.73 -13.88 -4.80
C ALA A 297 4.35 -13.22 -3.57
N ILE A 298 5.54 -13.69 -3.22
CA ILE A 298 6.48 -13.05 -2.31
C ILE A 298 7.70 -12.64 -3.15
N PHE A 299 7.88 -11.34 -3.32
CA PHE A 299 9.08 -10.78 -3.94
C PHE A 299 10.09 -10.47 -2.83
N ARG A 300 11.24 -11.15 -2.85
CA ARG A 300 12.33 -10.88 -1.89
C ARG A 300 13.32 -9.90 -2.52
N VAL A 301 13.48 -8.75 -1.89
CA VAL A 301 14.50 -7.76 -2.21
C VAL A 301 15.80 -8.22 -1.58
N ALA A 302 16.89 -8.26 -2.37
CA ALA A 302 18.20 -8.64 -1.85
C ALA A 302 18.61 -7.79 -0.63
N SER A 303 19.22 -8.44 0.37
CA SER A 303 19.57 -7.84 1.67
C SER A 303 20.57 -6.68 1.62
N ASN A 304 21.16 -6.40 0.46
CA ASN A 304 22.04 -5.26 0.21
C ASN A 304 21.44 -4.19 -0.72
N SER A 305 20.25 -4.42 -1.30
CA SER A 305 19.57 -3.50 -2.21
C SER A 305 18.39 -2.82 -1.53
N LYS A 306 18.09 -1.58 -1.91
CA LYS A 306 16.79 -0.93 -1.64
C LYS A 306 15.84 -1.21 -2.80
N PHE A 307 14.55 -0.98 -2.59
CA PHE A 307 13.58 -0.92 -3.67
C PHE A 307 12.99 0.50 -3.78
N LEU A 308 13.33 1.15 -4.88
CA LEU A 308 13.02 2.53 -5.19
C LEU A 308 11.94 2.59 -6.28
N VAL A 309 10.92 3.41 -6.10
CA VAL A 309 9.92 3.69 -7.12
C VAL A 309 9.86 5.19 -7.36
N SER A 310 10.02 5.62 -8.61
CA SER A 310 9.89 7.02 -8.99
C SER A 310 9.03 7.14 -10.23
N ASN A 311 7.92 7.88 -10.14
CA ASN A 311 6.97 8.07 -11.24
C ASN A 311 6.51 6.71 -11.81
N GLY A 312 6.14 5.77 -10.95
CA GLY A 312 5.90 4.38 -11.37
C GLY A 312 4.68 3.78 -10.72
N ASN A 313 4.09 2.78 -11.36
CA ASN A 313 2.95 2.07 -10.81
C ASN A 313 3.29 0.61 -10.53
N ILE A 314 2.87 0.09 -9.39
CA ILE A 314 2.91 -1.34 -9.07
C ILE A 314 1.47 -1.83 -8.93
N LEU A 315 1.07 -2.73 -9.82
CA LEU A 315 -0.34 -3.03 -10.09
C LEU A 315 -0.58 -4.53 -10.14
N ILE A 316 -1.72 -4.98 -9.62
CA ILE A 316 -2.22 -6.34 -9.85
C ILE A 316 -2.91 -6.42 -11.22
N GLY A 317 -2.58 -7.47 -11.97
CA GLY A 317 -3.16 -7.78 -13.26
C GLY A 317 -4.59 -8.32 -13.19
N ASN A 318 -5.30 -8.25 -14.32
CA ASN A 318 -6.72 -8.62 -14.39
C ASN A 318 -6.99 -10.08 -14.82
N SER A 319 -5.97 -10.94 -14.89
CA SER A 319 -6.12 -12.36 -15.30
C SER A 319 -6.64 -13.30 -14.21
N GLY A 320 -7.04 -12.78 -13.04
CA GLY A 320 -7.73 -13.56 -11.99
C GLY A 320 -7.10 -13.51 -10.61
N ILE A 321 -5.82 -13.13 -10.50
CA ILE A 321 -5.13 -12.92 -9.22
C ILE A 321 -5.90 -11.95 -8.31
N ALA A 322 -6.01 -12.24 -7.01
CA ALA A 322 -6.70 -11.38 -6.05
C ALA A 322 -5.86 -10.15 -5.65
N LEU A 323 -6.53 -9.08 -5.23
CA LEU A 323 -5.84 -7.97 -4.55
C LEU A 323 -5.34 -8.48 -3.18
N GLY A 324 -4.16 -8.04 -2.73
CA GLY A 324 -3.59 -8.55 -1.49
C GLY A 324 -2.92 -9.93 -1.63
N SER A 325 -2.71 -10.41 -2.85
CA SER A 325 -1.97 -11.65 -3.12
C SER A 325 -0.47 -11.45 -3.33
N VAL A 326 0.03 -10.22 -3.26
CA VAL A 326 1.44 -9.90 -3.56
C VAL A 326 2.06 -9.09 -2.42
N VAL A 327 3.24 -9.52 -1.98
CA VAL A 327 4.06 -8.80 -0.98
C VAL A 327 5.50 -8.65 -1.47
N PHE A 328 6.07 -7.47 -1.29
CA PHE A 328 7.49 -7.20 -1.40
C PHE A 328 8.10 -7.19 0.00
N VAL A 329 9.14 -8.01 0.18
CA VAL A 329 9.79 -8.21 1.47
C VAL A 329 11.25 -7.79 1.38
N SER A 330 11.67 -6.97 2.32
CA SER A 330 13.08 -6.67 2.58
C SER A 330 13.48 -7.28 3.91
N ASP A 331 14.60 -8.01 3.92
CA ASP A 331 15.22 -8.58 5.12
C ASP A 331 16.53 -7.86 5.49
N ARG A 332 16.80 -6.69 4.90
CA ARG A 332 17.96 -5.86 5.23
C ARG A 332 18.06 -5.66 6.74
N GLN A 333 19.28 -5.74 7.26
CA GLN A 333 19.57 -5.70 8.70
C GLN A 333 20.09 -4.33 9.16
N ASP A 334 19.63 -3.27 8.50
CA ASP A 334 19.98 -1.89 8.80
C ASP A 334 18.74 -1.03 9.04
N ASN A 335 18.97 0.09 9.74
CA ASN A 335 17.92 1.04 10.07
C ASN A 335 17.78 2.15 9.00
N ALA A 336 18.00 1.77 7.75
CA ALA A 336 17.92 2.66 6.60
C ALA A 336 16.56 2.51 5.90
N GLN A 337 16.35 3.35 4.88
CA GLN A 337 15.24 3.17 3.95
C GLN A 337 15.42 1.87 3.16
N HIS A 338 14.46 0.97 3.27
CA HIS A 338 14.38 -0.28 2.50
C HIS A 338 13.50 -0.08 1.27
N PHE A 339 12.40 0.66 1.45
CA PHE A 339 11.49 1.04 0.39
C PHE A 339 11.36 2.56 0.33
N ASN A 340 11.52 3.13 -0.86
CA ASN A 340 11.30 4.55 -1.10
C ASN A 340 10.45 4.71 -2.35
N ILE A 341 9.20 5.14 -2.17
CA ILE A 341 8.19 5.20 -3.22
C ILE A 341 7.75 6.64 -3.39
N ASN A 342 7.99 7.22 -4.56
CA ASN A 342 7.65 8.60 -4.86
C ASN A 342 6.84 8.71 -6.15
N ASN A 343 5.72 9.43 -6.10
CA ASN A 343 4.85 9.70 -7.23
C ASN A 343 4.36 8.39 -7.89
N ALA A 344 3.49 7.65 -7.20
CA ALA A 344 3.16 6.28 -7.58
C ALA A 344 1.69 5.87 -7.36
N VAL A 345 1.21 4.92 -8.17
CA VAL A 345 0.01 4.14 -7.86
C VAL A 345 0.42 2.75 -7.37
N LEU A 346 -0.04 2.38 -6.19
CA LEU A 346 0.11 1.05 -5.61
C LEU A 346 -1.27 0.40 -5.57
N ASN A 347 -1.47 -0.73 -6.24
CA ASN A 347 -2.78 -1.39 -6.25
C ASN A 347 -2.67 -2.87 -5.94
N GLY A 348 -3.08 -3.29 -4.74
CA GLY A 348 -3.20 -4.69 -4.34
C GLY A 348 -1.90 -5.34 -3.87
N VAL A 349 -0.89 -4.53 -3.51
CA VAL A 349 0.44 -5.01 -3.10
C VAL A 349 0.80 -4.55 -1.69
N ALA A 350 1.55 -5.36 -0.96
CA ALA A 350 2.06 -5.02 0.38
C ALA A 350 3.60 -4.83 0.38
N PHE A 351 4.11 -4.04 1.32
CA PHE A 351 5.55 -3.80 1.52
C PHE A 351 5.92 -4.05 2.98
N TRP A 352 6.77 -5.04 3.21
CA TRP A 352 7.14 -5.50 4.54
C TRP A 352 8.66 -5.41 4.72
N THR A 353 9.11 -4.67 5.75
CA THR A 353 10.50 -4.72 6.23
C THR A 353 10.55 -5.67 7.41
N LEU A 354 11.15 -6.84 7.22
CA LEU A 354 11.26 -7.88 8.25
C LEU A 354 12.71 -8.04 8.75
N GLY A 355 13.53 -6.99 8.66
CA GLY A 355 14.85 -6.94 9.29
C GLY A 355 14.79 -7.07 10.82
N LEU A 356 15.85 -7.56 11.46
CA LEU A 356 15.95 -7.60 12.93
C LEU A 356 16.38 -6.26 13.53
N ARG A 357 16.81 -5.29 12.72
CA ARG A 357 17.52 -4.08 13.16
C ARG A 357 17.01 -2.81 12.51
N GLY A 358 15.70 -2.68 12.34
CA GLY A 358 15.14 -1.54 11.64
C GLY A 358 14.60 -1.85 10.25
N GLY A 359 14.15 -0.76 9.64
CA GLY A 359 13.65 -0.70 8.28
C GLY A 359 12.69 0.46 8.15
N GLU A 360 13.00 1.38 7.23
CA GLU A 360 12.12 2.49 6.89
C GLU A 360 11.42 2.23 5.55
N ILE A 361 10.10 2.37 5.57
CA ILE A 361 9.27 2.60 4.38
C ILE A 361 8.99 4.09 4.31
N ASN A 362 9.47 4.73 3.24
CA ASN A 362 9.17 6.13 2.95
C ASN A 362 8.31 6.23 1.68
N ILE A 363 7.15 6.86 1.77
CA ILE A 363 6.25 7.05 0.63
C ILE A 363 5.83 8.50 0.52
N ASN A 364 5.99 9.07 -0.67
CA ASN A 364 5.62 10.43 -0.97
C ASN A 364 4.75 10.51 -2.23
N ASN A 365 3.66 11.29 -2.17
CA ASN A 365 2.74 11.50 -3.30
C ASN A 365 2.27 10.17 -3.93
N ALA A 366 1.55 9.35 -3.17
CA ALA A 366 1.16 8.03 -3.62
C ALA A 366 -0.28 7.68 -3.28
N GLN A 367 -0.83 6.73 -4.03
CA GLN A 367 -2.24 6.40 -3.93
C GLN A 367 -2.60 4.98 -4.31
N GLY A 368 -3.74 4.50 -3.81
CA GLY A 368 -4.36 3.26 -4.24
C GLY A 368 -4.67 2.32 -3.07
N CYS A 369 -4.24 1.07 -3.13
CA CYS A 369 -4.55 0.05 -2.14
C CYS A 369 -3.30 -0.76 -1.79
N THR A 370 -2.89 -0.73 -0.51
CA THR A 370 -1.64 -1.35 -0.05
C THR A 370 -1.71 -1.78 1.43
N GLN A 371 -0.62 -2.35 1.94
CA GLN A 371 -0.34 -2.55 3.35
C GLN A 371 1.15 -2.35 3.60
N LEU A 372 1.49 -1.65 4.68
CA LEU A 372 2.86 -1.29 5.02
C LEU A 372 3.20 -1.82 6.42
N ILE A 373 4.27 -2.60 6.50
CA ILE A 373 4.79 -3.13 7.77
C ILE A 373 6.26 -2.78 7.84
N ALA A 374 6.64 -1.93 8.80
CA ALA A 374 8.02 -1.57 9.01
C ALA A 374 8.29 -1.07 10.42
N ASP A 375 9.56 -0.95 10.79
CA ASP A 375 9.92 -0.31 12.05
C ASP A 375 9.60 1.18 12.02
N LYS A 376 9.82 1.82 10.87
CA LYS A 376 9.46 3.21 10.59
C LYS A 376 8.67 3.32 9.29
N ILE A 377 7.52 3.98 9.36
CA ILE A 377 6.70 4.30 8.20
C ILE A 377 6.57 5.83 8.14
N THR A 378 7.08 6.43 7.07
CA THR A 378 6.93 7.86 6.80
C THR A 378 6.11 8.05 5.54
N LEU A 379 4.96 8.71 5.65
CA LEU A 379 4.06 8.96 4.55
C LEU A 379 3.85 10.47 4.42
N ASN A 380 4.00 10.99 3.22
CA ASN A 380 3.64 12.36 2.90
C ASN A 380 2.78 12.40 1.64
N ASP A 381 1.69 13.14 1.71
CA ASP A 381 0.79 13.33 0.58
C ASP A 381 0.24 11.98 0.04
N VAL A 382 -0.41 11.17 0.89
CA VAL A 382 -0.87 9.82 0.51
C VAL A 382 -2.37 9.59 0.63
N ARG A 383 -2.93 8.75 -0.24
CA ARG A 383 -4.29 8.22 -0.10
C ARG A 383 -4.34 6.71 -0.30
N PHE A 384 -4.62 5.97 0.77
CA PHE A 384 -4.58 4.51 0.70
C PHE A 384 -5.81 3.85 1.27
N CYS A 385 -6.28 2.83 0.56
CA CYS A 385 -7.10 1.78 1.10
C CYS A 385 -6.27 0.57 1.51
N ARG A 386 -6.82 -0.26 2.40
CA ARG A 386 -6.15 -1.47 2.88
C ARG A 386 -6.28 -2.60 1.87
N CYS A 387 -5.15 -3.05 1.35
CA CYS A 387 -4.99 -4.32 0.64
C CYS A 387 -3.94 -5.14 1.41
N ALA A 388 -4.37 -5.72 2.53
CA ALA A 388 -3.51 -6.57 3.33
C ALA A 388 -3.09 -7.82 2.56
N PHE A 389 -1.89 -8.33 2.86
CA PHE A 389 -1.44 -9.59 2.28
C PHE A 389 -2.24 -10.76 2.89
N THR A 390 -3.28 -11.20 2.20
CA THR A 390 -4.17 -12.30 2.60
C THR A 390 -4.48 -13.16 1.38
N PRO A 391 -3.47 -13.82 0.80
CA PRO A 391 -3.70 -14.63 -0.39
C PRO A 391 -4.73 -15.71 -0.09
N GLU A 392 -5.68 -15.83 -1.01
CA GLU A 392 -6.77 -16.78 -0.86
C GLU A 392 -6.20 -18.21 -0.74
N PRO A 393 -6.69 -19.03 0.21
CA PRO A 393 -6.36 -20.45 0.21
C PRO A 393 -6.84 -21.02 -1.14
N GLY A 394 -5.91 -21.59 -1.91
CA GLY A 394 -6.19 -22.04 -3.26
C GLY A 394 -7.48 -22.87 -3.31
N THR A 395 -8.39 -22.51 -4.22
CA THR A 395 -9.73 -23.09 -4.42
C THR A 395 -9.74 -24.60 -4.66
N VAL A 396 -8.57 -25.21 -4.87
CA VAL A 396 -8.36 -26.65 -5.01
C VAL A 396 -8.81 -27.42 -3.75
N LEU A 397 -8.69 -26.83 -2.56
CA LEU A 397 -9.13 -27.49 -1.33
C LEU A 397 -10.66 -27.66 -1.29
N THR A 398 -11.40 -26.69 -1.81
CA THR A 398 -12.88 -26.72 -1.84
C THR A 398 -13.41 -27.69 -2.90
N ALA A 399 -12.71 -27.83 -4.03
CA ALA A 399 -13.09 -28.78 -5.08
C ALA A 399 -12.90 -30.24 -4.64
N LEU A 400 -11.82 -30.57 -3.93
CA LEU A 400 -11.57 -31.93 -3.43
C LEU A 400 -12.55 -32.35 -2.33
N LEU A 401 -12.94 -31.43 -1.44
CA LEU A 401 -14.01 -31.68 -0.45
C LEU A 401 -15.37 -31.86 -1.13
N GLY A 402 -15.66 -31.11 -2.19
CA GLY A 402 -16.88 -31.26 -2.98
C GLY A 402 -17.00 -32.63 -3.66
N VAL A 403 -15.93 -33.13 -4.29
CA VAL A 403 -15.95 -34.42 -5.01
C VAL A 403 -16.03 -35.62 -4.05
N GLY A 404 -15.41 -35.54 -2.85
CA GLY A 404 -15.52 -36.58 -1.81
C GLY A 404 -16.96 -36.78 -1.29
N LEU A 405 -17.76 -35.71 -1.23
CA LEU A 405 -19.17 -35.78 -0.83
C LEU A 405 -20.10 -36.38 -1.91
N PHE A 406 -19.73 -36.29 -3.20
CA PHE A 406 -20.49 -36.96 -4.27
C PHE A 406 -20.08 -38.43 -4.45
N ALA A 407 -18.83 -38.79 -4.17
CA ALA A 407 -18.38 -40.19 -4.20
C ALA A 407 -18.98 -41.04 -3.06
N SER A 408 -19.27 -40.44 -1.90
CA SER A 408 -19.85 -41.14 -0.74
C SER A 408 -21.37 -41.37 -0.81
N ARG A 409 -22.09 -40.74 -1.74
CA ARG A 409 -23.54 -41.00 -1.95
C ARG A 409 -23.87 -42.18 -2.88
N ARG A 410 -22.87 -42.84 -3.49
CA ARG A 410 -23.10 -44.03 -4.35
C ARG A 410 -22.87 -45.40 -3.70
N LEU A 411 -22.59 -45.46 -2.39
CA LEU A 411 -22.32 -46.72 -1.67
C LEU A 411 -23.46 -47.19 -0.73
N ARG A 412 -24.72 -46.82 -0.99
CA ARG A 412 -25.89 -47.27 -0.21
C ARG A 412 -27.03 -47.90 -1.03
N ALA A 413 -26.70 -48.50 -2.17
CA ALA A 413 -27.64 -49.33 -2.93
C ALA A 413 -26.95 -50.64 -3.32
N LEU A 414 -26.68 -51.50 -2.33
CA LEU A 414 -26.31 -52.92 -2.46
C LEU A 414 -26.17 -53.52 -1.04
N VAL A 415 -27.30 -53.62 -0.33
CA VAL A 415 -27.59 -54.68 0.66
C VAL A 415 -29.09 -54.96 0.57
#